data_AF-A0A834YXJ4-F1
#
_entry.id   AF-A0A834YXJ4-F1
#
_cell.length_a   1.000
_cell.length_b   1.000
_cell.length_c   1.000
_cell.angle_alpha   90.00
_cell.angle_beta   90.00
_cell.angle_gamma   90.00
#
_symmetry.space_group_name_H-M   'P 1'
#
loop_
_entity.id
_entity.type
_entity.pdbx_description
1 polymer ?
#
loop_
_entity_poly.entity_id
_entity_poly.type
_entity_poly.pdbx_seq_one_letter_code
_entity_poly.pdbx_strand_id
1 'polypeptide(L)'
;MASVAMFESTIATSPLQNSSFPSWSSLSFLSTSPLSLRPFRKVALVSVTYRRSWQLVPGRSQIPMRYGTFCGKPWKKVLHDLGIQECALTLMVVQDILSGPEEQGLSYQWGLERYSPTELGACWSSLQAITQVQNSSTDSNTEEMGVNTKPALERYGVVTGANKGIGLEIVRKLACEGVTVVLTARDEKMGKEATSSLVGSGYPNLVFHQLDVQDPDSVVSLADFLQTQFGRLDILVNNAGKSGVVVDEDGLKALKIDPASWLSGEATRLVQGVIQQTYEDAEECLNTNYYGCKRVTEALIPLLQLSTLGARIVNVSSLRAELKRIPNERIRNVLGDIETLTEEKLNEILQRFLRDLKKGAVEANGWSSMLPAYSISKATLNAYTRVLAKRYPKMCVNCVHPGFVNTDINWHTGTMTVEEGARGPVMLSLLPAGGPSGCYFDKMELSEF
;
A
#
# COMPACT_ATOMS: atom_id res chain seq x y z
N MET A 1 25.72 -42.36 45.12
CA MET A 1 26.76 -41.58 44.44
C MET A 1 26.33 -40.13 44.54
N ALA A 2 26.72 -39.44 45.63
CA ALA A 2 27.85 -38.50 45.70
C ALA A 2 27.60 -37.26 44.81
N SER A 3 27.61 -36.00 45.24
CA SER A 3 27.92 -35.31 46.51
C SER A 3 27.39 -33.85 46.35
N VAL A 4 26.72 -33.21 47.32
CA VAL A 4 27.22 -32.23 48.34
C VAL A 4 27.67 -30.88 47.70
N ALA A 5 27.35 -29.65 48.15
CA ALA A 5 26.99 -29.02 49.45
C ALA A 5 26.17 -27.70 49.21
N MET A 6 25.16 -27.30 49.99
CA MET A 6 25.13 -26.73 51.37
C MET A 6 25.73 -25.31 51.52
N PHE A 7 24.89 -24.33 51.89
CA PHE A 7 25.01 -23.58 53.16
C PHE A 7 23.70 -22.83 53.52
N GLU A 8 23.19 -23.12 54.73
CA GLU A 8 22.22 -22.35 55.51
C GLU A 8 22.94 -21.36 56.45
N SER A 9 22.25 -20.27 56.83
CA SER A 9 22.10 -19.75 58.23
C SER A 9 21.49 -18.34 58.14
N THR A 10 20.25 -18.07 58.59
CA THR A 10 19.67 -18.00 59.96
C THR A 10 20.29 -16.90 60.83
N ILE A 11 19.49 -15.88 61.19
CA ILE A 11 19.04 -15.55 62.57
C ILE A 11 18.40 -14.15 62.59
N ALA A 12 17.30 -14.09 63.34
CA ALA A 12 16.40 -12.98 63.60
C ALA A 12 17.02 -11.76 64.31
N THR A 13 16.39 -10.59 64.18
CA THR A 13 15.79 -9.78 65.28
C THR A 13 15.33 -8.41 64.77
N SER A 14 14.03 -8.14 64.87
CA SER A 14 13.43 -6.80 65.04
C SER A 14 13.82 -6.22 66.42
N PRO A 15 13.82 -4.89 66.70
CA PRO A 15 12.64 -4.00 66.54
C PRO A 15 12.91 -2.49 66.28
N LEU A 16 11.85 -1.78 65.85
CA LEU A 16 11.31 -0.54 66.45
C LEU A 16 10.67 0.44 65.42
N GLN A 17 9.34 0.45 65.49
CA GLN A 17 8.45 1.62 65.61
C GLN A 17 8.24 2.63 64.46
N ASN A 18 6.96 2.68 64.09
CA ASN A 18 6.11 3.87 63.84
C ASN A 18 6.35 4.63 62.52
N SER A 19 5.35 4.93 61.68
CA SER A 19 3.89 4.95 61.86
C SER A 19 3.18 5.11 60.49
N SER A 20 2.19 4.23 60.27
CA SER A 20 0.86 4.47 59.65
C SER A 20 0.72 5.23 58.31
N PHE A 21 0.21 4.55 57.28
CA PHE A 21 -1.01 4.91 56.51
C PHE A 21 -1.61 3.62 55.85
N PRO A 22 -2.94 3.54 55.62
CA PRO A 22 -3.69 2.29 55.64
C PRO A 22 -3.79 1.52 54.30
N SER A 23 -3.96 0.21 54.48
CA SER A 23 -4.28 -0.86 53.52
C SER A 23 -5.71 -0.84 53.01
N TRP A 24 -5.97 -1.30 51.78
CA TRP A 24 -7.11 -2.16 51.34
C TRP A 24 -6.66 -2.87 50.03
N SER A 25 -6.30 -4.17 50.00
CA SER A 25 -7.18 -5.35 49.75
C SER A 25 -8.37 -5.04 48.82
N SER A 26 -8.54 -5.63 47.63
CA SER A 26 -8.62 -7.06 47.34
C SER A 26 -8.75 -7.26 45.81
N LEU A 27 -7.98 -8.19 45.23
CA LEU A 27 -8.19 -8.72 43.87
C LEU A 27 -8.42 -10.22 44.03
N SER A 28 -9.68 -10.64 43.91
CA SER A 28 -10.07 -12.04 43.88
C SER A 28 -9.79 -12.61 42.50
N PHE A 29 -8.85 -13.55 42.40
CA PHE A 29 -8.71 -14.41 41.22
C PHE A 29 -9.62 -15.63 41.40
N LEU A 30 -10.62 -15.79 40.53
CA LEU A 30 -11.34 -17.05 40.37
C LEU A 30 -10.68 -17.86 39.24
N SER A 31 -10.27 -19.06 39.63
CA SER A 31 -9.68 -20.14 38.84
C SER A 31 -10.68 -20.73 37.82
N THR A 32 -10.22 -21.00 36.60
CA THR A 32 -10.64 -22.17 35.81
C THR A 32 -9.51 -22.63 34.87
N SER A 33 -9.32 -23.96 34.82
CA SER A 33 -8.31 -24.75 34.09
C SER A 33 -8.42 -24.67 32.54
N PRO A 34 -7.50 -25.29 31.77
CA PRO A 34 -6.98 -24.74 30.51
C PRO A 34 -7.79 -25.14 29.27
N LEU A 35 -8.03 -24.17 28.39
CA LEU A 35 -8.37 -24.39 26.99
C LEU A 35 -7.45 -23.53 26.11
N SER A 36 -6.76 -24.21 25.20
CA SER A 36 -5.83 -23.66 24.20
C SER A 36 -6.53 -22.63 23.30
N LEU A 37 -6.19 -21.35 23.44
CA LEU A 37 -6.59 -20.28 22.53
C LEU A 37 -5.41 -19.32 22.25
N ARG A 38 -5.23 -19.03 20.96
CA ARG A 38 -4.14 -18.25 20.32
C ARG A 38 -4.12 -16.77 20.79
N PRO A 39 -2.99 -16.04 20.67
CA PRO A 39 -2.86 -14.72 21.27
C PRO A 39 -3.54 -13.63 20.42
N PHE A 40 -4.60 -13.02 20.96
CA PHE A 40 -5.07 -11.71 20.48
C PHE A 40 -4.14 -10.62 21.03
N ARG A 41 -3.71 -9.70 20.15
CA ARG A 41 -3.05 -8.44 20.55
C ARG A 41 -4.03 -7.62 21.40
N LYS A 42 -3.69 -7.38 22.66
CA LYS A 42 -4.45 -6.47 23.54
C LYS A 42 -4.28 -5.04 23.03
N VAL A 43 -5.38 -4.38 22.67
CA VAL A 43 -5.43 -2.92 22.53
C VAL A 43 -5.86 -2.36 23.88
N ALA A 44 -5.02 -1.57 24.53
CA ALA A 44 -5.39 -0.85 25.75
C ALA A 44 -5.79 0.59 25.38
N LEU A 45 -7.03 0.97 25.69
CA LEU A 45 -7.45 2.37 25.66
C LEU A 45 -7.03 3.01 27.00
N VAL A 46 -6.08 3.95 26.98
CA VAL A 46 -5.67 4.68 28.19
C VAL A 46 -6.25 6.09 28.13
N SER A 47 -7.25 6.36 28.96
CA SER A 47 -7.75 7.72 29.23
C SER A 47 -6.85 8.39 30.27
N VAL A 48 -6.24 9.53 29.92
CA VAL A 48 -5.49 10.37 30.86
C VAL A 48 -6.28 11.65 31.11
N THR A 49 -6.97 11.74 32.25
CA THR A 49 -7.67 12.95 32.67
C THR A 49 -6.69 13.88 33.40
N TYR A 50 -6.46 15.08 32.86
CA TYR A 50 -5.75 16.14 33.58
C TYR A 50 -6.74 16.99 34.37
N ARG A 51 -6.59 17.05 35.70
CA ARG A 51 -7.19 18.10 36.53
C ARG A 51 -6.10 19.15 36.79
N ARG A 52 -6.22 20.35 36.22
CA ARG A 52 -5.44 21.51 36.66
C ARG A 52 -6.36 22.53 37.32
N SER A 53 -6.15 22.75 38.60
CA SER A 53 -6.57 23.96 39.31
C SER A 53 -5.61 25.10 38.93
N TRP A 54 -6.15 26.24 38.49
CA TRP A 54 -5.36 27.44 38.23
C TRP A 54 -5.49 28.40 39.41
N GLN A 55 -4.37 28.85 39.96
CA GLN A 55 -4.25 30.17 40.56
C GLN A 55 -3.44 31.03 39.58
N LEU A 56 -4.05 32.12 39.09
CA LEU A 56 -3.40 33.10 38.23
C LEU A 56 -2.43 33.95 39.07
N VAL A 57 -1.17 34.02 38.66
CA VAL A 57 -0.24 35.07 39.11
C VAL A 57 0.07 35.95 37.89
N PRO A 58 -0.24 37.25 37.90
CA PRO A 58 0.02 38.13 36.76
C PRO A 58 1.51 38.42 36.60
N GLY A 59 2.03 38.43 35.36
CA GLY A 59 3.30 39.11 35.03
C GLY A 59 4.47 38.28 34.49
N ARG A 60 4.29 37.08 33.91
CA ARG A 60 5.37 36.41 33.15
C ARG A 60 4.93 36.00 31.76
N SER A 61 5.51 36.66 30.75
CA SER A 61 5.56 36.18 29.37
C SER A 61 6.63 35.09 29.25
N GLN A 62 6.21 33.92 28.77
CA GLN A 62 6.98 32.67 28.51
C GLN A 62 6.99 31.62 29.64
N ILE A 63 6.44 30.45 29.32
CA ILE A 63 6.59 29.19 30.08
C ILE A 63 7.15 28.14 29.09
N PRO A 64 8.23 27.41 29.40
CA PRO A 64 8.75 26.37 28.53
C PRO A 64 7.88 25.10 28.60
N MET A 65 7.72 24.40 27.46
CA MET A 65 7.13 23.06 27.44
C MET A 65 7.95 22.11 28.33
N ARG A 66 7.34 21.58 29.38
CA ARG A 66 7.86 20.41 30.11
C ARG A 66 6.97 19.21 29.81
N TYR A 67 7.58 18.13 29.30
CA TYR A 67 6.95 16.84 29.07
C TYR A 67 6.48 16.22 30.40
N GLY A 68 5.21 15.82 30.48
CA GLY A 68 4.58 15.30 31.70
C GLY A 68 4.98 13.85 32.05
N THR A 69 4.85 13.50 33.33
CA THR A 69 5.00 12.14 33.88
C THR A 69 3.63 11.55 34.23
N PHE A 70 3.51 10.22 34.23
CA PHE A 70 2.34 9.48 34.72
C PHE A 70 2.73 8.72 35.99
N CYS A 71 2.04 8.99 37.12
CA CYS A 71 2.37 8.43 38.44
C CYS A 71 3.88 8.48 38.80
N GLY A 72 4.56 9.58 38.45
CA GLY A 72 5.98 9.78 38.79
C GLY A 72 6.99 9.03 37.91
N LYS A 73 6.56 8.30 36.87
CA LYS A 73 7.47 7.65 35.90
C LYS A 73 7.38 8.28 34.50
N PRO A 74 8.47 8.24 33.71
CA PRO A 74 8.44 8.67 32.31
C PRO A 74 7.51 7.77 31.50
N TRP A 75 6.56 8.36 30.75
CA TRP A 75 5.52 7.64 30.01
C TRP A 75 6.07 6.59 29.03
N LYS A 76 7.24 6.85 28.42
CA LYS A 76 7.93 5.91 27.53
C LYS A 76 8.30 4.59 28.20
N LYS A 77 8.64 4.63 29.49
CA LYS A 77 8.98 3.42 30.27
C LYS A 77 7.74 2.57 30.55
N VAL A 78 6.59 3.21 30.79
CA VAL A 78 5.31 2.52 31.01
C VAL A 78 4.84 1.79 29.75
N LEU A 79 4.97 2.41 28.57
CA LEU A 79 4.59 1.78 27.30
C LEU A 79 5.50 0.60 26.94
N HIS A 80 6.80 0.75 27.19
CA HIS A 80 7.77 -0.32 27.00
C HIS A 80 7.51 -1.52 27.94
N ASP A 81 7.26 -1.25 29.24
CA ASP A 81 6.97 -2.30 30.23
C ASP A 81 5.64 -3.02 29.95
N LEU A 82 4.72 -2.39 29.20
CA LEU A 82 3.44 -2.98 28.74
C LEU A 82 3.51 -3.62 27.35
N GLY A 83 4.67 -3.59 26.66
CA GLY A 83 4.86 -4.23 25.36
C GLY A 83 4.12 -3.57 24.19
N ILE A 84 3.78 -2.29 24.28
CA ILE A 84 3.04 -1.54 23.25
C ILE A 84 4.03 -0.84 22.32
N GLN A 85 4.05 -1.18 21.02
CA GLN A 85 4.84 -0.50 19.99
C GLN A 85 4.19 0.85 19.58
N GLU A 86 5.02 1.85 19.30
CA GLU A 86 4.71 3.29 19.18
C GLU A 86 3.66 3.72 18.12
N CYS A 87 2.99 2.80 17.41
CA CYS A 87 2.14 3.14 16.27
C CYS A 87 0.68 3.52 16.58
N ALA A 88 0.28 3.65 17.85
CA ALA A 88 -1.09 4.05 18.18
C ALA A 88 -1.14 4.99 19.38
N LEU A 89 -0.98 6.29 19.13
CA LEU A 89 -1.36 7.32 20.08
C LEU A 89 -2.14 8.41 19.36
N THR A 90 -3.46 8.23 19.27
CA THR A 90 -4.38 9.31 18.95
C THR A 90 -4.74 10.00 20.28
N LEU A 91 -4.22 11.21 20.48
CA LEU A 91 -4.61 12.07 21.60
C LEU A 91 -6.00 12.66 21.29
N MET A 92 -7.05 12.14 21.92
CA MET A 92 -8.35 12.81 21.96
C MET A 92 -8.50 13.55 23.30
N VAL A 93 -8.64 14.87 23.23
CA VAL A 93 -9.23 15.67 24.29
C VAL A 93 -10.69 15.90 23.88
N VAL A 94 -11.64 15.31 24.61
CA VAL A 94 -13.06 15.65 24.48
C VAL A 94 -13.58 16.07 25.85
N GLN A 95 -14.22 17.24 25.85
CA GLN A 95 -14.69 18.06 26.96
C GLN A 95 -15.75 17.41 27.85
N ASP A 96 -15.71 17.75 29.14
CA ASP A 96 -16.92 18.00 29.93
C ASP A 96 -16.88 19.46 30.38
N ILE A 97 -17.86 20.26 29.92
CA ILE A 97 -18.64 21.28 30.63
C ILE A 97 -19.51 21.97 29.56
N LEU A 98 -20.70 21.42 29.35
CA LEU A 98 -21.86 22.20 28.92
C LEU A 98 -22.89 22.12 30.04
N SER A 99 -22.74 22.99 31.04
CA SER A 99 -23.84 23.40 31.94
C SER A 99 -23.47 24.74 32.59
N GLY A 100 -23.99 25.86 32.09
CA GLY A 100 -23.88 27.17 32.75
C GLY A 100 -24.15 28.36 31.80
N PRO A 101 -24.85 29.42 32.25
CA PRO A 101 -25.64 30.31 31.39
C PRO A 101 -24.79 31.35 30.64
N GLU A 102 -25.40 31.89 29.58
CA GLU A 102 -24.97 33.07 28.83
C GLU A 102 -24.52 34.20 29.78
N GLU A 103 -23.29 34.68 29.64
CA GLU A 103 -22.94 36.08 29.94
C GLU A 103 -21.66 36.53 29.21
N GLN A 104 -21.85 37.54 28.35
CA GLN A 104 -20.93 38.61 27.98
C GLN A 104 -19.55 38.26 27.39
N GLY A 105 -19.51 38.22 26.05
CA GLY A 105 -18.61 39.06 25.24
C GLY A 105 -17.11 38.93 25.46
N LEU A 106 -16.49 37.82 25.05
CA LEU A 106 -15.07 37.76 24.71
C LEU A 106 -14.84 36.79 23.53
N SER A 107 -14.47 37.33 22.37
CA SER A 107 -14.03 36.59 21.18
C SER A 107 -12.61 36.07 21.41
N TYR A 108 -12.40 34.75 21.34
CA TYR A 108 -11.08 34.13 21.29
C TYR A 108 -10.88 33.43 19.94
N GLN A 109 -10.03 33.99 19.07
CA GLN A 109 -9.50 33.29 17.90
C GLN A 109 -8.43 32.29 18.36
N TRP A 110 -8.63 31.00 18.04
CA TRP A 110 -7.59 29.98 18.13
C TRP A 110 -7.29 29.45 16.73
N GLY A 111 -6.04 29.60 16.30
CA GLY A 111 -5.57 29.15 14.99
C GLY A 111 -5.59 27.64 14.85
N LEU A 112 -6.54 27.14 14.06
CA LEU A 112 -6.58 25.80 13.48
C LEU A 112 -6.24 25.90 11.99
N GLU A 113 -5.03 26.37 11.68
CA GLU A 113 -4.48 26.25 10.33
C GLU A 113 -3.74 24.91 10.23
N ARG A 114 -4.46 23.80 10.02
CA ARG A 114 -3.88 22.57 9.42
C ARG A 114 -4.81 21.40 9.11
N TYR A 115 -6.13 21.55 9.13
CA TYR A 115 -7.04 20.49 8.67
C TYR A 115 -8.22 21.05 7.89
N SER A 116 -8.51 20.44 6.75
CA SER A 116 -9.66 20.78 5.92
C SER A 116 -10.95 20.29 6.57
N PRO A 117 -12.12 20.94 6.35
CA PRO A 117 -13.41 20.51 6.92
C PRO A 117 -13.78 19.05 6.61
N THR A 118 -13.25 18.51 5.50
CA THR A 118 -13.38 17.12 5.05
C THR A 118 -12.68 16.11 5.98
N GLU A 119 -11.55 16.46 6.58
CA GLU A 119 -10.79 15.57 7.49
C GLU A 119 -11.46 15.47 8.87
N LEU A 120 -12.11 16.55 9.33
CA LEU A 120 -12.90 16.55 10.56
C LEU A 120 -14.22 15.77 10.41
N GLY A 121 -14.85 15.82 9.23
CA GLY A 121 -16.06 15.07 8.92
C GLY A 121 -15.86 13.54 8.95
N ALA A 122 -14.76 13.05 8.38
CA ALA A 122 -14.44 11.62 8.37
C ALA A 122 -14.15 11.06 9.78
N CYS A 123 -13.57 11.90 10.65
CA CYS A 123 -13.30 11.56 12.04
C CYS A 123 -14.60 11.50 12.88
N TRP A 124 -15.55 12.40 12.61
CA TRP A 124 -16.86 12.43 13.28
C TRP A 124 -17.75 11.23 12.93
N SER A 125 -17.79 10.82 11.66
CA SER A 125 -18.55 9.63 11.23
C SER A 125 -18.00 8.33 11.83
N SER A 126 -16.68 8.25 12.03
CA SER A 126 -16.02 7.10 12.67
C SER A 126 -16.31 7.03 14.17
N LEU A 127 -16.51 8.19 14.84
CA LEU A 127 -16.85 8.27 16.26
C LEU A 127 -18.31 7.95 16.57
N GLN A 128 -19.24 8.29 15.67
CA GLN A 128 -20.65 7.88 15.79
C GLN A 128 -20.83 6.37 15.66
N ALA A 129 -20.00 5.70 14.85
CA ALA A 129 -20.00 4.24 14.72
C ALA A 129 -19.50 3.53 15.99
N ILE A 130 -18.60 4.16 16.75
CA ILE A 130 -18.05 3.59 18.00
C ILE A 130 -18.99 3.84 19.19
N THR A 131 -19.67 4.99 19.24
CA THR A 131 -20.57 5.35 20.34
C THR A 131 -21.93 4.64 20.29
N GLN A 132 -22.40 4.19 19.11
CA GLN A 132 -23.60 3.36 19.02
C GLN A 132 -23.44 1.92 19.52
N VAL A 133 -22.21 1.46 19.80
CA VAL A 133 -21.94 0.09 20.27
C VAL A 133 -22.02 -0.05 21.80
N GLN A 134 -22.11 1.05 22.57
CA GLN A 134 -22.02 0.99 24.04
C GLN A 134 -23.29 1.30 24.84
N ASN A 135 -24.45 1.52 24.21
CA ASN A 135 -25.71 1.71 24.94
C ASN A 135 -26.78 0.68 24.56
N SER A 136 -26.61 -0.57 25.02
CA SER A 136 -27.74 -1.46 25.30
C SER A 136 -27.32 -2.64 26.17
N SER A 137 -27.46 -2.50 27.49
CA SER A 137 -27.57 -3.66 28.38
C SER A 137 -28.36 -3.28 29.63
N THR A 138 -29.65 -3.64 29.65
CA THR A 138 -30.33 -4.38 30.73
C THR A 138 -31.75 -4.63 30.27
N ASP A 139 -32.07 -5.86 29.89
CA ASP A 139 -33.19 -6.60 30.48
C ASP A 139 -33.21 -8.03 29.95
N SER A 140 -33.40 -8.95 30.89
CA SER A 140 -33.48 -10.38 30.70
C SER A 140 -34.74 -10.78 29.95
N ASN A 141 -34.61 -11.46 28.81
CA ASN A 141 -35.42 -12.62 28.44
C ASN A 141 -34.86 -13.31 27.20
N THR A 142 -34.93 -14.64 27.23
CA THR A 142 -34.49 -15.61 26.22
C THR A 142 -35.21 -15.45 24.89
N GLU A 143 -34.47 -15.29 23.79
CA GLU A 143 -34.80 -15.80 22.44
C GLU A 143 -33.54 -15.74 21.56
N GLU A 144 -33.23 -16.86 20.88
CA GLU A 144 -32.12 -16.97 19.93
C GLU A 144 -32.32 -16.01 18.74
N MET A 145 -31.51 -14.95 18.67
CA MET A 145 -31.42 -14.09 17.49
C MET A 145 -30.03 -14.21 16.89
N GLY A 146 -29.98 -14.85 15.71
CA GLY A 146 -28.77 -14.99 14.91
C GLY A 146 -28.14 -13.62 14.64
N VAL A 147 -26.88 -13.47 15.07
CA VAL A 147 -26.08 -12.30 14.76
C VAL A 147 -25.83 -12.28 13.26
N ASN A 148 -26.65 -11.54 12.51
CA ASN A 148 -26.38 -11.20 11.12
C ASN A 148 -25.29 -10.11 11.09
N THR A 149 -24.05 -10.51 11.35
CA THR A 149 -22.90 -9.73 10.89
C THR A 149 -22.97 -9.75 9.37
N LYS A 150 -23.19 -8.58 8.73
CA LYS A 150 -22.95 -8.47 7.29
C LYS A 150 -21.53 -9.01 7.04
N PRO A 151 -21.35 -10.08 6.26
CA PRO A 151 -20.01 -10.57 5.97
C PRO A 151 -19.25 -9.43 5.31
N ALA A 152 -18.00 -9.21 5.74
CA ALA A 152 -17.10 -8.34 5.01
C ALA A 152 -17.10 -8.80 3.55
N LEU A 153 -17.41 -7.89 2.62
CA LEU A 153 -17.57 -8.23 1.21
C LEU A 153 -16.26 -8.81 0.69
N GLU A 154 -16.27 -10.11 0.41
CA GLU A 154 -15.11 -10.83 -0.08
C GLU A 154 -14.70 -10.27 -1.45
N ARG A 155 -13.45 -9.82 -1.56
CA ARG A 155 -12.87 -9.29 -2.79
C ARG A 155 -11.77 -10.21 -3.27
N TYR A 156 -11.75 -10.50 -4.57
CA TYR A 156 -10.71 -11.31 -5.20
C TYR A 156 -9.80 -10.44 -6.06
N GLY A 157 -8.50 -10.55 -5.85
CA GLY A 157 -7.49 -9.78 -6.56
C GLY A 157 -6.45 -10.65 -7.25
N VAL A 158 -5.96 -10.21 -8.40
CA VAL A 158 -4.81 -10.81 -9.11
C VAL A 158 -3.70 -9.77 -9.22
N VAL A 159 -2.46 -10.18 -8.92
CA VAL A 159 -1.28 -9.34 -9.14
C VAL A 159 -0.31 -10.09 -10.05
N THR A 160 0.05 -9.49 -11.19
CA THR A 160 0.98 -10.10 -12.15
C THR A 160 2.44 -9.87 -11.77
N GLY A 161 3.31 -10.88 -11.95
CA GLY A 161 4.75 -10.77 -11.65
C GLY A 161 5.03 -10.45 -10.18
N ALA A 162 4.38 -11.17 -9.27
CA ALA A 162 4.29 -10.84 -7.86
C ALA A 162 5.15 -11.72 -6.94
N ASN A 163 6.10 -12.51 -7.46
CA ASN A 163 7.01 -13.29 -6.63
C ASN A 163 8.13 -12.46 -5.96
N LYS A 164 8.33 -11.20 -6.36
CA LYS A 164 9.33 -10.28 -5.79
C LYS A 164 8.99 -8.81 -6.04
N GLY A 165 9.81 -7.91 -5.51
CA GLY A 165 9.75 -6.47 -5.76
C GLY A 165 8.41 -5.84 -5.36
N ILE A 166 7.97 -4.85 -6.14
CA ILE A 166 6.74 -4.10 -5.88
C ILE A 166 5.52 -5.03 -5.88
N GLY A 167 5.44 -5.99 -6.82
CA GLY A 167 4.31 -6.92 -6.93
C GLY A 167 4.06 -7.74 -5.67
N LEU A 168 5.13 -8.28 -5.05
CA LEU A 168 5.03 -9.03 -3.80
C LEU A 168 4.50 -8.18 -2.65
N GLU A 169 4.95 -6.94 -2.57
CA GLU A 169 4.52 -6.00 -1.54
C GLU A 169 3.07 -5.50 -1.77
N ILE A 170 2.63 -5.36 -3.02
CA ILE A 170 1.21 -5.12 -3.36
C ILE A 170 0.35 -6.29 -2.86
N VAL A 171 0.76 -7.54 -3.14
CA VAL A 171 0.05 -8.73 -2.64
C VAL A 171 -0.10 -8.69 -1.13
N ARG A 172 1.01 -8.44 -0.41
CA ARG A 172 1.00 -8.37 1.04
C ARG A 172 0.05 -7.31 1.57
N LYS A 173 0.10 -6.09 1.02
CA LYS A 173 -0.77 -4.98 1.44
C LYS A 173 -2.24 -5.24 1.12
N LEU A 174 -2.57 -5.79 -0.05
CA LEU A 174 -3.95 -6.17 -0.37
C LEU A 174 -4.47 -7.26 0.56
N ALA A 175 -3.63 -8.23 0.91
CA ALA A 175 -3.99 -9.27 1.87
C ALA A 175 -4.21 -8.71 3.28
N CYS A 176 -3.44 -7.71 3.73
CA CYS A 176 -3.67 -6.97 4.97
C CYS A 176 -5.08 -6.34 5.01
N GLU A 177 -5.57 -5.89 3.87
CA GLU A 177 -6.88 -5.25 3.69
C GLU A 177 -8.03 -6.26 3.49
N GLY A 178 -7.76 -7.55 3.73
CA GLY A 178 -8.75 -8.63 3.68
C GLY A 178 -9.11 -9.09 2.26
N VAL A 179 -8.36 -8.68 1.24
CA VAL A 179 -8.55 -9.17 -0.14
C VAL A 179 -8.00 -10.59 -0.25
N THR A 180 -8.73 -11.52 -0.85
CA THR A 180 -8.18 -12.82 -1.26
C THR A 180 -7.36 -12.60 -2.54
N VAL A 181 -6.05 -12.78 -2.47
CA VAL A 181 -5.14 -12.41 -3.57
C VAL A 181 -4.52 -13.65 -4.21
N VAL A 182 -4.67 -13.74 -5.53
CA VAL A 182 -3.92 -14.66 -6.38
C VAL A 182 -2.59 -14.01 -6.72
N LEU A 183 -1.53 -14.47 -6.06
CA LEU A 183 -0.15 -14.14 -6.40
C LEU A 183 0.22 -14.94 -7.65
N THR A 184 0.67 -14.25 -8.69
CA THR A 184 1.12 -14.92 -9.92
C THR A 184 2.58 -14.67 -10.23
N ALA A 185 3.22 -15.66 -10.85
CA ALA A 185 4.59 -15.59 -11.30
C ALA A 185 4.82 -16.52 -12.48
N ARG A 186 5.75 -16.14 -13.38
CA ARG A 186 6.14 -16.99 -14.51
C ARG A 186 6.84 -18.27 -14.06
N ASP A 187 7.68 -18.15 -13.02
CA ASP A 187 8.41 -19.26 -12.42
C ASP A 187 7.57 -19.83 -11.28
N GLU A 188 7.16 -21.09 -11.45
CA GLU A 188 6.26 -21.77 -10.52
C GLU A 188 6.89 -21.96 -9.13
N LYS A 189 8.19 -22.27 -9.09
CA LYS A 189 8.91 -22.50 -7.83
C LYS A 189 9.00 -21.21 -7.03
N MET A 190 9.48 -20.13 -7.64
CA MET A 190 9.60 -18.84 -6.98
C MET A 190 8.24 -18.31 -6.50
N GLY A 191 7.19 -18.52 -7.30
CA GLY A 191 5.83 -18.11 -6.94
C GLY A 191 5.26 -18.89 -5.74
N LYS A 192 5.45 -20.21 -5.71
CA LYS A 192 5.06 -21.07 -4.57
C LYS A 192 5.83 -20.71 -3.29
N GLU A 193 7.14 -20.47 -3.40
CA GLU A 193 7.98 -20.07 -2.27
C GLU A 193 7.53 -18.72 -1.69
N ALA A 194 7.33 -17.71 -2.54
CA ALA A 194 6.86 -16.38 -2.13
C ALA A 194 5.48 -16.46 -1.44
N THR A 195 4.56 -17.23 -2.01
CA THR A 195 3.21 -17.41 -1.45
C THR A 195 3.27 -18.12 -0.11
N SER A 196 4.02 -19.22 -0.01
CA SER A 196 4.16 -19.99 1.24
C SER A 196 4.81 -19.17 2.35
N SER A 197 5.79 -18.33 2.01
CA SER A 197 6.43 -17.42 2.97
C SER A 197 5.45 -16.41 3.55
N LEU A 198 4.62 -15.77 2.71
CA LEU A 198 3.61 -14.82 3.17
C LEU A 198 2.48 -15.52 3.96
N VAL A 199 2.00 -16.68 3.50
CA VAL A 199 1.01 -17.48 4.24
C VAL A 199 1.55 -17.85 5.64
N GLY A 200 2.79 -18.32 5.72
CA GLY A 200 3.47 -18.62 6.98
C GLY A 200 3.69 -17.39 7.89
N SER A 201 3.70 -16.19 7.31
CA SER A 201 3.82 -14.90 8.02
C SER A 201 2.47 -14.31 8.47
N GLY A 202 1.36 -15.02 8.26
CA GLY A 202 0.04 -14.62 8.75
C GLY A 202 -0.91 -14.04 7.69
N TYR A 203 -0.68 -14.32 6.40
CA TYR A 203 -1.56 -13.93 5.29
C TYR A 203 -2.23 -15.17 4.65
N PRO A 204 -3.22 -15.81 5.31
CA PRO A 204 -3.79 -17.08 4.86
C PRO A 204 -4.67 -16.98 3.61
N ASN A 205 -5.07 -15.76 3.23
CA ASN A 205 -5.92 -15.41 2.09
C ASN A 205 -5.15 -15.27 0.77
N LEU A 206 -4.01 -15.97 0.65
CA LEU A 206 -3.16 -15.96 -0.53
C LEU A 206 -3.22 -17.30 -1.25
N VAL A 207 -3.38 -17.23 -2.57
CA VAL A 207 -3.35 -18.39 -3.45
C VAL A 207 -2.30 -18.15 -4.53
N PHE A 208 -1.56 -19.19 -4.90
CA PHE A 208 -0.62 -19.11 -6.01
C PHE A 208 -1.25 -19.66 -7.29
N HIS A 209 -1.00 -18.98 -8.42
CA HIS A 209 -1.20 -19.54 -9.75
C HIS A 209 -0.06 -19.13 -10.68
N GLN A 210 0.44 -20.05 -11.51
CA GLN A 210 1.46 -19.73 -12.51
C GLN A 210 0.88 -18.76 -13.56
N LEU A 211 1.67 -17.77 -13.97
CA LEU A 211 1.33 -16.86 -15.07
C LEU A 211 2.59 -16.36 -15.76
N ASP A 212 2.79 -16.75 -17.02
CA ASP A 212 3.60 -15.98 -17.95
C ASP A 212 2.68 -15.12 -18.81
N VAL A 213 2.76 -13.80 -18.65
CA VAL A 213 1.92 -12.86 -19.39
C VAL A 213 2.18 -12.91 -20.90
N GLN A 214 3.32 -13.46 -21.34
CA GLN A 214 3.65 -13.60 -22.76
C GLN A 214 3.00 -14.84 -23.40
N ASP A 215 2.61 -15.82 -22.60
CA ASP A 215 2.07 -17.12 -23.04
C ASP A 215 0.53 -17.11 -23.03
N PRO A 216 -0.14 -17.22 -24.19
CA PRO A 216 -1.60 -17.30 -24.27
C PRO A 216 -2.20 -18.45 -23.45
N ASP A 217 -1.57 -19.62 -23.43
CA ASP A 217 -2.12 -20.79 -22.73
C ASP A 217 -2.04 -20.62 -21.21
N SER A 218 -0.94 -20.02 -20.72
CA SER A 218 -0.80 -19.62 -19.33
C SER A 218 -1.87 -18.61 -18.89
N VAL A 219 -2.21 -17.64 -19.75
CA VAL A 219 -3.28 -16.66 -19.49
C VAL A 219 -4.66 -17.31 -19.45
N VAL A 220 -4.97 -18.21 -20.39
CA VAL A 220 -6.24 -18.96 -20.41
C VAL A 220 -6.37 -19.82 -19.16
N SER A 221 -5.31 -20.54 -18.78
CA SER A 221 -5.26 -21.35 -17.57
C SER A 221 -5.59 -20.54 -16.31
N LEU A 222 -5.04 -19.33 -16.18
CA LEU A 222 -5.38 -18.43 -15.08
C LEU A 222 -6.86 -18.02 -15.09
N ALA A 223 -7.43 -17.69 -16.26
CA ALA A 223 -8.83 -17.30 -16.37
C ALA A 223 -9.77 -18.44 -15.96
N ASP A 224 -9.51 -19.67 -16.42
CA ASP A 224 -10.28 -20.86 -16.08
C ASP A 224 -10.20 -21.19 -14.59
N PHE A 225 -9.01 -21.05 -14.00
CA PHE A 225 -8.78 -21.18 -12.57
C PHE A 225 -9.64 -20.19 -11.78
N LEU A 226 -9.59 -18.89 -12.13
CA LEU A 226 -10.36 -17.85 -11.44
C LEU A 226 -11.88 -18.07 -11.57
N GLN A 227 -12.33 -18.45 -12.77
CA GLN A 227 -13.73 -18.79 -13.02
C GLN A 227 -14.21 -19.95 -12.15
N THR A 228 -13.37 -20.98 -11.99
CA THR A 228 -13.69 -22.18 -11.20
C THR A 228 -13.65 -21.91 -9.70
N GLN A 229 -12.64 -21.17 -9.22
CA GLN A 229 -12.42 -20.94 -7.79
C GLN A 229 -13.31 -19.84 -7.21
N PHE A 230 -13.50 -18.74 -7.94
CA PHE A 230 -14.13 -17.54 -7.40
C PHE A 230 -15.36 -17.08 -8.21
N GLY A 231 -15.44 -17.45 -9.49
CA GLY A 231 -16.55 -17.10 -10.38
C GLY A 231 -16.64 -15.61 -10.75
N ARG A 232 -15.74 -14.76 -10.22
CA ARG A 232 -15.60 -13.33 -10.52
C ARG A 232 -14.18 -12.85 -10.19
N LEU A 233 -13.87 -11.62 -10.59
CA LEU A 233 -12.65 -10.92 -10.18
C LEU A 233 -12.97 -9.46 -9.84
N ASP A 234 -12.38 -8.92 -8.77
CA ASP A 234 -12.66 -7.54 -8.33
C ASP A 234 -11.48 -6.59 -8.60
N ILE A 235 -10.25 -7.11 -8.57
CA ILE A 235 -9.02 -6.33 -8.69
C ILE A 235 -8.05 -7.04 -9.64
N LEU A 236 -7.54 -6.33 -10.64
CA LEU A 236 -6.41 -6.75 -11.46
C LEU A 236 -5.30 -5.71 -11.36
N VAL A 237 -4.12 -6.13 -10.93
CA VAL A 237 -2.91 -5.30 -10.94
C VAL A 237 -1.92 -5.85 -11.97
N ASN A 238 -1.80 -5.16 -13.10
CA ASN A 238 -0.81 -5.43 -14.12
C ASN A 238 0.54 -4.83 -13.71
N ASN A 239 1.31 -5.61 -12.94
CA ASN A 239 2.62 -5.22 -12.41
C ASN A 239 3.81 -5.82 -13.18
N ALA A 240 3.63 -6.99 -13.82
CA ALA A 240 4.70 -7.64 -14.57
C ALA A 240 5.34 -6.69 -15.60
N GLY A 241 6.67 -6.67 -15.65
CA GLY A 241 7.39 -5.82 -16.60
C GLY A 241 8.87 -6.13 -16.74
N LYS A 242 9.45 -5.64 -17.84
CA LYS A 242 10.87 -5.72 -18.19
C LYS A 242 11.41 -4.36 -18.60
N SER A 243 12.71 -4.14 -18.36
CA SER A 243 13.45 -2.92 -18.75
C SER A 243 13.79 -2.86 -20.24
N GLY A 244 13.88 -4.00 -20.93
CA GLY A 244 14.16 -4.07 -22.37
C GLY A 244 15.57 -3.69 -22.76
N VAL A 245 16.53 -3.93 -21.86
CA VAL A 245 17.95 -3.65 -22.07
C VAL A 245 18.81 -4.72 -21.38
N VAL A 246 20.01 -4.94 -21.91
CA VAL A 246 21.09 -5.69 -21.26
C VAL A 246 22.00 -4.71 -20.55
N VAL A 247 22.46 -5.07 -19.36
CA VAL A 247 23.28 -4.21 -18.53
C VAL A 247 24.52 -4.93 -18.03
N ASP A 248 25.67 -4.30 -18.22
CA ASP A 248 26.87 -4.57 -17.44
C ASP A 248 26.68 -3.95 -16.05
N GLU A 249 26.21 -4.76 -15.09
CA GLU A 249 25.90 -4.27 -13.74
C GLU A 249 27.12 -3.75 -12.99
N ASP A 250 28.28 -4.36 -13.18
CA ASP A 250 29.51 -3.95 -12.50
C ASP A 250 30.02 -2.64 -13.08
N GLY A 251 30.00 -2.51 -14.41
CA GLY A 251 30.24 -1.24 -15.10
C GLY A 251 29.26 -0.15 -14.67
N LEU A 252 27.97 -0.48 -14.56
CA LEU A 252 26.94 0.48 -14.15
C LEU A 252 27.16 0.97 -12.70
N LYS A 253 27.48 0.07 -11.77
CA LYS A 253 27.80 0.41 -10.38
C LYS A 253 29.04 1.29 -10.30
N ALA A 254 30.04 1.04 -11.15
CA ALA A 254 31.28 1.82 -11.18
C ALA A 254 31.07 3.28 -11.61
N LEU A 255 30.03 3.57 -12.41
CA LEU A 255 29.70 4.94 -12.84
C LEU A 255 29.17 5.83 -11.71
N LYS A 256 28.72 5.27 -10.58
CA LYS A 256 28.21 6.01 -9.39
C LYS A 256 27.23 7.13 -9.77
N ILE A 257 26.29 6.81 -10.67
CA ILE A 257 25.33 7.78 -11.20
C ILE A 257 24.40 8.24 -10.09
N ASP A 258 24.27 9.56 -9.95
CA ASP A 258 23.33 10.16 -9.00
C ASP A 258 21.87 9.76 -9.36
N PRO A 259 21.05 9.32 -8.39
CA PRO A 259 19.66 8.97 -8.63
C PRO A 259 18.82 10.04 -9.35
N ALA A 260 19.07 11.34 -9.12
CA ALA A 260 18.34 12.40 -9.81
C ALA A 260 18.68 12.45 -11.30
N SER A 261 19.90 12.08 -11.70
CA SER A 261 20.30 11.96 -13.11
C SER A 261 19.50 10.90 -13.87
N TRP A 262 19.09 9.84 -13.16
CA TRP A 262 18.14 8.88 -13.73
C TRP A 262 16.81 9.57 -14.00
N LEU A 263 16.22 10.25 -13.02
CA LEU A 263 14.88 10.84 -13.17
C LEU A 263 14.82 11.98 -14.20
N SER A 264 15.87 12.80 -14.29
CA SER A 264 16.00 13.86 -15.29
C SER A 264 16.18 13.29 -16.71
N GLY A 265 16.85 12.14 -16.83
CA GLY A 265 17.29 11.58 -18.12
C GLY A 265 18.72 11.98 -18.50
N GLU A 266 19.42 12.74 -17.66
CA GLU A 266 20.82 13.11 -17.91
C GLU A 266 21.76 11.89 -17.86
N ALA A 267 21.35 10.83 -17.15
CA ALA A 267 22.07 9.56 -17.11
C ALA A 267 22.27 8.90 -18.49
N THR A 268 21.44 9.23 -19.50
CA THR A 268 21.49 8.59 -20.83
C THR A 268 22.88 8.60 -21.44
N ARG A 269 23.62 9.71 -21.36
CA ARG A 269 24.96 9.82 -21.95
C ARG A 269 26.01 9.02 -21.19
N LEU A 270 25.81 8.85 -19.89
CA LEU A 270 26.75 8.14 -19.01
C LEU A 270 26.64 6.62 -19.19
N VAL A 271 25.45 6.13 -19.49
CA VAL A 271 25.17 4.68 -19.52
C VAL A 271 25.35 4.04 -20.89
N GLN A 272 25.69 4.79 -21.95
CA GLN A 272 25.80 4.25 -23.32
C GLN A 272 26.81 3.09 -23.46
N GLY A 273 27.83 3.03 -22.59
CA GLY A 273 28.81 1.93 -22.58
C GLY A 273 28.38 0.68 -21.81
N VAL A 274 27.41 0.80 -20.91
CA VAL A 274 27.05 -0.26 -19.94
C VAL A 274 25.59 -0.70 -20.03
N ILE A 275 24.73 0.06 -20.71
CA ILE A 275 23.36 -0.29 -21.01
C ILE A 275 23.20 -0.36 -22.52
N GLN A 276 22.83 -1.53 -23.03
CA GLN A 276 22.59 -1.77 -24.45
C GLN A 276 21.15 -2.20 -24.68
N GLN A 277 20.56 -1.70 -25.77
CA GLN A 277 19.27 -2.17 -26.24
C GLN A 277 19.44 -2.97 -27.54
N THR A 278 19.09 -4.25 -27.49
CA THR A 278 18.96 -5.09 -28.68
C THR A 278 17.53 -5.03 -29.23
N TYR A 279 17.33 -5.53 -30.45
CA TYR A 279 15.99 -5.66 -31.01
C TYR A 279 15.16 -6.68 -30.22
N GLU A 280 15.77 -7.80 -29.85
CA GLU A 280 15.14 -8.92 -29.15
C GLU A 280 14.68 -8.50 -27.74
N ASP A 281 15.53 -7.79 -26.98
CA ASP A 281 15.15 -7.27 -25.65
C ASP A 281 14.06 -6.20 -25.75
N ALA A 282 14.08 -5.39 -26.81
CA ALA A 282 13.03 -4.41 -27.05
C ALA A 282 11.69 -5.10 -27.37
N GLU A 283 11.69 -6.10 -28.24
CA GLU A 283 10.50 -6.89 -28.57
C GLU A 283 9.95 -7.60 -27.33
N GLU A 284 10.80 -8.22 -26.53
CA GLU A 284 10.40 -8.86 -25.28
C GLU A 284 9.83 -7.86 -24.26
N CYS A 285 10.41 -6.66 -24.18
CA CYS A 285 9.90 -5.56 -23.37
C CYS A 285 8.49 -5.16 -23.78
N LEU A 286 8.24 -4.96 -25.07
CA LEU A 286 6.90 -4.64 -25.58
C LEU A 286 5.92 -5.79 -25.34
N ASN A 287 6.35 -7.03 -25.58
CA ASN A 287 5.57 -8.25 -25.37
C ASN A 287 5.17 -8.45 -23.91
N THR A 288 6.01 -8.06 -22.96
CA THR A 288 5.69 -8.12 -21.54
C THR A 288 4.84 -6.92 -21.10
N ASN A 289 5.35 -5.71 -21.32
CA ASN A 289 4.83 -4.49 -20.69
C ASN A 289 3.50 -4.02 -21.29
N TYR A 290 3.30 -4.24 -22.60
CA TYR A 290 2.10 -3.82 -23.31
C TYR A 290 1.25 -5.01 -23.71
N TYR A 291 1.75 -5.90 -24.59
CA TYR A 291 0.93 -6.99 -25.12
C TYR A 291 0.53 -8.01 -24.05
N GLY A 292 1.41 -8.33 -23.11
CA GLY A 292 1.12 -9.23 -21.99
C GLY A 292 0.09 -8.64 -21.03
N CYS A 293 0.24 -7.37 -20.67
CA CYS A 293 -0.77 -6.62 -19.91
C CYS A 293 -2.13 -6.63 -20.62
N LYS A 294 -2.15 -6.31 -21.91
CA LYS A 294 -3.36 -6.34 -22.75
C LYS A 294 -4.00 -7.73 -22.73
N ARG A 295 -3.23 -8.77 -23.02
CA ARG A 295 -3.70 -10.17 -23.09
C ARG A 295 -4.32 -10.63 -21.77
N VAL A 296 -3.63 -10.41 -20.65
CA VAL A 296 -4.17 -10.73 -19.31
C VAL A 296 -5.44 -9.95 -19.04
N THR A 297 -5.44 -8.66 -19.32
CA THR A 297 -6.62 -7.81 -19.09
C THR A 297 -7.81 -8.32 -19.89
N GLU A 298 -7.66 -8.56 -21.19
CA GLU A 298 -8.73 -9.04 -22.07
C GLU A 298 -9.29 -10.39 -21.63
N ALA A 299 -8.42 -11.34 -21.26
CA ALA A 299 -8.85 -12.64 -20.76
C ALA A 299 -9.64 -12.57 -19.45
N LEU A 300 -9.35 -11.57 -18.61
CA LEU A 300 -9.99 -11.41 -17.30
C LEU A 300 -11.17 -10.43 -17.30
N ILE A 301 -11.42 -9.67 -18.38
CA ILE A 301 -12.57 -8.77 -18.50
C ILE A 301 -13.91 -9.46 -18.19
N PRO A 302 -14.21 -10.68 -18.71
CA PRO A 302 -15.48 -11.34 -18.41
C PRO A 302 -15.71 -11.54 -16.91
N LEU A 303 -14.66 -11.90 -16.16
CA LEU A 303 -14.71 -12.06 -14.70
C LEU A 303 -14.78 -10.72 -13.97
N LEU A 304 -14.04 -9.70 -14.45
CA LEU A 304 -14.05 -8.34 -13.90
C LEU A 304 -15.42 -7.68 -14.03
N GLN A 305 -16.15 -7.95 -15.12
CA GLN A 305 -17.52 -7.47 -15.32
C GLN A 305 -18.52 -8.03 -14.30
N LEU A 306 -18.19 -9.16 -13.66
CA LEU A 306 -19.00 -9.79 -12.61
C LEU A 306 -18.71 -9.22 -11.20
N SER A 307 -17.75 -8.28 -11.07
CA SER A 307 -17.51 -7.60 -9.80
C SER A 307 -18.75 -6.81 -9.36
N THR A 308 -19.19 -7.03 -8.12
CA THR A 308 -20.37 -6.36 -7.54
C THR A 308 -20.09 -4.93 -7.11
N LEU A 309 -18.82 -4.53 -7.03
CA LEU A 309 -18.37 -3.22 -6.56
C LEU A 309 -17.78 -2.35 -7.66
N GLY A 310 -17.86 -2.80 -8.93
CA GLY A 310 -17.17 -2.22 -10.07
C GLY A 310 -15.67 -2.50 -10.03
N ALA A 311 -15.15 -3.32 -10.94
CA ALA A 311 -13.78 -3.79 -10.86
C ALA A 311 -12.72 -2.68 -10.93
N ARG A 312 -11.55 -2.96 -10.36
CA ARG A 312 -10.36 -2.09 -10.39
C ARG A 312 -9.29 -2.73 -11.26
N ILE A 313 -8.83 -2.00 -12.27
CA ILE A 313 -7.68 -2.39 -13.09
C ILE A 313 -6.59 -1.35 -12.86
N VAL A 314 -5.45 -1.80 -12.37
CA VAL A 314 -4.30 -0.96 -12.05
C VAL A 314 -3.12 -1.37 -12.93
N ASN A 315 -2.72 -0.47 -13.82
CA ASN A 315 -1.58 -0.67 -14.70
C ASN A 315 -0.34 0.01 -14.11
N VAL A 316 0.64 -0.77 -13.65
CA VAL A 316 1.89 -0.21 -13.11
C VAL A 316 2.74 0.34 -14.27
N SER A 317 2.77 1.66 -14.35
CA SER A 317 3.43 2.44 -15.38
C SER A 317 4.76 3.02 -14.87
N SER A 318 5.20 4.16 -15.43
CA SER A 318 6.47 4.79 -15.10
C SER A 318 6.42 6.29 -15.40
N LEU A 319 7.26 7.06 -14.71
CA LEU A 319 7.59 8.44 -15.07
C LEU A 319 8.03 8.55 -16.55
N ARG A 320 8.61 7.50 -17.12
CA ARG A 320 9.00 7.45 -18.54
C ARG A 320 7.84 7.40 -19.53
N ALA A 321 6.62 7.20 -19.04
CA ALA A 321 5.42 7.19 -19.87
C ALA A 321 4.91 8.60 -20.22
N GLU A 322 5.38 9.63 -19.49
CA GLU A 322 4.90 11.01 -19.65
C GLU A 322 5.05 11.49 -21.09
N LEU A 323 3.97 11.99 -21.69
CA LEU A 323 3.98 12.42 -23.10
C LEU A 323 5.03 13.49 -23.37
N LYS A 324 5.25 14.42 -22.43
CA LYS A 324 6.27 15.48 -22.52
C LYS A 324 7.71 14.96 -22.69
N ARG A 325 7.97 13.69 -22.39
CA ARG A 325 9.29 13.05 -22.53
C ARG A 325 9.51 12.41 -23.90
N ILE A 326 8.49 12.29 -24.74
CA ILE A 326 8.60 11.75 -26.09
C ILE A 326 9.01 12.90 -27.02
N PRO A 327 10.20 12.88 -27.67
CA PRO A 327 10.65 13.98 -28.51
C PRO A 327 9.76 14.24 -29.73
N ASN A 328 9.26 13.18 -30.36
CA ASN A 328 8.43 13.28 -31.57
C ASN A 328 7.00 13.78 -31.26
N GLU A 329 6.68 14.97 -31.74
CA GLU A 329 5.36 15.60 -31.56
C GLU A 329 4.21 14.78 -32.15
N ARG A 330 4.39 14.16 -33.32
CA ARG A 330 3.33 13.36 -33.94
C ARG A 330 2.97 12.16 -33.06
N ILE A 331 3.97 11.53 -32.43
CA ILE A 331 3.74 10.42 -31.51
C ILE A 331 2.98 10.92 -30.27
N ARG A 332 3.38 12.06 -29.70
CA ARG A 332 2.66 12.69 -28.58
C ARG A 332 1.20 12.98 -28.93
N ASN A 333 0.94 13.55 -30.10
CA ASN A 333 -0.40 13.93 -30.53
C ASN A 333 -1.30 12.70 -30.68
N VAL A 334 -0.79 11.61 -31.27
CA VAL A 334 -1.56 10.36 -31.38
C VAL A 334 -1.86 9.76 -30.01
N LEU A 335 -0.88 9.67 -29.11
CA LEU A 335 -1.08 9.09 -27.78
C LEU A 335 -1.94 9.98 -26.85
N GLY A 336 -1.90 11.30 -27.07
CA GLY A 336 -2.64 12.30 -26.30
C GLY A 336 -4.12 12.40 -26.68
N ASP A 337 -4.47 12.14 -27.94
CA ASP A 337 -5.83 12.26 -28.47
C ASP A 337 -6.71 11.05 -28.10
N ILE A 338 -7.39 11.14 -26.96
CA ILE A 338 -8.30 10.09 -26.45
C ILE A 338 -9.52 9.85 -27.32
N GLU A 339 -9.96 10.85 -28.09
CA GLU A 339 -11.20 10.72 -28.85
C GLU A 339 -11.00 9.80 -30.05
N THR A 340 -9.81 9.84 -30.65
CA THR A 340 -9.48 9.02 -31.80
C THR A 340 -8.55 7.85 -31.48
N LEU A 341 -8.12 7.68 -30.22
CA LEU A 341 -7.21 6.62 -29.81
C LEU A 341 -7.86 5.25 -29.96
N THR A 342 -7.17 4.33 -30.65
CA THR A 342 -7.59 2.93 -30.79
C THR A 342 -6.40 2.00 -30.56
N GLU A 343 -6.67 0.73 -30.28
CA GLU A 343 -5.63 -0.27 -30.08
C GLU A 343 -4.81 -0.51 -31.35
N GLU A 344 -5.41 -0.35 -32.53
CA GLU A 344 -4.73 -0.45 -33.82
C GLU A 344 -3.68 0.65 -33.96
N LYS A 345 -4.02 1.90 -33.61
CA LYS A 345 -3.05 3.02 -33.60
C LYS A 345 -1.91 2.78 -32.61
N LEU A 346 -2.22 2.24 -31.43
CA LEU A 346 -1.20 1.90 -30.44
C LEU A 346 -0.25 0.81 -30.99
N ASN A 347 -0.81 -0.22 -31.62
CA ASN A 347 -0.04 -1.27 -32.27
C ASN A 347 0.84 -0.71 -33.41
N GLU A 348 0.30 0.16 -34.27
CA GLU A 348 1.05 0.80 -35.34
C GLU A 348 2.26 1.60 -34.82
N ILE A 349 2.11 2.32 -33.69
CA ILE A 349 3.22 3.03 -33.03
C ILE A 349 4.29 2.06 -32.57
N LEU A 350 3.92 0.97 -31.90
CA LEU A 350 4.86 -0.04 -31.40
C LEU A 350 5.60 -0.74 -32.55
N GLN A 351 4.86 -1.12 -33.61
CA GLN A 351 5.45 -1.71 -34.80
C GLN A 351 6.37 -0.74 -35.54
N ARG A 352 6.04 0.56 -35.55
CA ARG A 352 6.92 1.60 -36.10
C ARG A 352 8.20 1.72 -35.26
N PHE A 353 8.09 1.73 -33.93
CA PHE A 353 9.26 1.76 -33.05
C PHE A 353 10.21 0.60 -33.35
N LEU A 354 9.72 -0.64 -33.42
CA LEU A 354 10.55 -1.81 -33.72
C LEU A 354 11.23 -1.71 -35.09
N ARG A 355 10.53 -1.21 -36.12
CA ARG A 355 11.13 -0.96 -37.44
C ARG A 355 12.23 0.10 -37.39
N ASP A 356 12.02 1.17 -36.64
CA ASP A 356 12.98 2.26 -36.51
C ASP A 356 14.20 1.82 -35.70
N LEU A 357 14.00 1.02 -34.64
CA LEU A 357 15.07 0.38 -33.87
C LEU A 357 15.94 -0.52 -34.74
N LYS A 358 15.32 -1.40 -35.54
CA LYS A 358 16.02 -2.31 -36.46
C LYS A 358 16.86 -1.57 -37.51
N LYS A 359 16.48 -0.34 -37.85
CA LYS A 359 17.20 0.54 -38.79
C LYS A 359 18.23 1.44 -38.11
N GLY A 360 18.38 1.39 -36.79
CA GLY A 360 19.25 2.31 -36.04
C GLY A 360 18.75 3.76 -36.05
N ALA A 361 17.46 3.99 -36.26
CA ALA A 361 16.85 5.31 -36.46
C ALA A 361 16.06 5.81 -35.24
N VAL A 362 16.38 5.32 -34.03
CA VAL A 362 15.67 5.66 -32.78
C VAL A 362 15.72 7.18 -32.51
N GLU A 363 16.91 7.75 -32.41
CA GLU A 363 17.06 9.19 -32.14
C GLU A 363 16.60 10.03 -33.32
N ALA A 364 16.97 9.64 -34.55
CA ALA A 364 16.61 10.36 -35.78
C ALA A 364 15.09 10.49 -35.98
N ASN A 365 14.31 9.49 -35.55
CA ASN A 365 12.85 9.52 -35.63
C ASN A 365 12.17 10.06 -34.37
N GLY A 366 12.94 10.59 -33.42
CA GLY A 366 12.43 11.28 -32.24
C GLY A 366 11.82 10.35 -31.19
N TRP A 367 12.33 9.13 -31.06
CA TRP A 367 12.03 8.26 -29.92
C TRP A 367 12.84 8.68 -28.68
N SER A 368 12.41 8.28 -27.48
CA SER A 368 13.16 8.58 -26.25
C SER A 368 14.54 7.93 -26.29
N SER A 369 15.62 8.68 -26.03
CA SER A 369 16.97 8.13 -25.93
C SER A 369 17.18 7.31 -24.65
N MET A 370 16.47 7.64 -23.57
CA MET A 370 16.58 6.91 -22.30
C MET A 370 15.64 5.73 -22.28
N LEU A 371 16.18 4.50 -22.28
CA LEU A 371 15.42 3.25 -22.28
C LEU A 371 14.26 3.28 -23.30
N PRO A 372 14.56 3.29 -24.63
CA PRO A 372 13.58 3.61 -25.66
C PRO A 372 12.36 2.67 -25.66
N ALA A 373 12.60 1.35 -25.71
CA ALA A 373 11.55 0.34 -25.66
C ALA A 373 10.70 0.41 -24.37
N TYR A 374 11.36 0.58 -23.21
CA TYR A 374 10.65 0.75 -21.94
C TYR A 374 9.74 1.97 -21.95
N SER A 375 10.27 3.12 -22.37
CA SER A 375 9.55 4.39 -22.41
C SER A 375 8.32 4.30 -23.30
N ILE A 376 8.47 3.81 -24.54
CA ILE A 376 7.32 3.69 -25.45
C ILE A 376 6.33 2.63 -24.97
N SER A 377 6.78 1.51 -24.36
CA SER A 377 5.88 0.50 -23.81
C SER A 377 5.00 1.04 -22.68
N LYS A 378 5.52 1.94 -21.85
CA LYS A 378 4.78 2.55 -20.74
C LYS A 378 3.89 3.69 -21.20
N ALA A 379 4.33 4.47 -22.20
CA ALA A 379 3.48 5.49 -22.83
C ALA A 379 2.28 4.87 -23.54
N THR A 380 2.46 3.76 -24.27
CA THR A 380 1.34 3.04 -24.89
C THR A 380 0.46 2.34 -23.86
N LEU A 381 1.01 1.86 -22.74
CA LEU A 381 0.23 1.33 -21.62
C LEU A 381 -0.66 2.41 -20.98
N ASN A 382 -0.14 3.64 -20.80
CA ASN A 382 -0.93 4.78 -20.34
C ASN A 382 -2.09 5.07 -21.31
N ALA A 383 -1.80 5.10 -22.61
CA ALA A 383 -2.80 5.33 -23.64
C ALA A 383 -3.87 4.21 -23.67
N TYR A 384 -3.46 2.94 -23.59
CA TYR A 384 -4.35 1.79 -23.47
C TYR A 384 -5.24 1.83 -22.22
N THR A 385 -4.70 2.30 -21.09
CA THR A 385 -5.49 2.53 -19.86
C THR A 385 -6.68 3.45 -20.12
N ARG A 386 -6.48 4.52 -20.91
CA ARG A 386 -7.56 5.46 -21.28
C ARG A 386 -8.58 4.81 -22.22
N VAL A 387 -8.12 3.99 -23.18
CA VAL A 387 -9.00 3.21 -24.07
C VAL A 387 -9.89 2.27 -23.27
N LEU A 388 -9.31 1.54 -22.31
CA LEU A 388 -10.06 0.65 -21.42
C LEU A 388 -11.08 1.39 -20.55
N ALA A 389 -10.68 2.51 -19.95
CA ALA A 389 -11.58 3.32 -19.12
C ALA A 389 -12.80 3.82 -19.92
N LYS A 390 -12.60 4.26 -21.17
CA LYS A 390 -13.70 4.67 -22.07
C LYS A 390 -14.60 3.48 -22.44
N ARG A 391 -14.01 2.30 -22.67
CA ARG A 391 -14.75 1.08 -23.04
C ARG A 391 -15.54 0.48 -21.87
N TYR A 392 -15.04 0.58 -20.64
CA TYR A 392 -15.62 -0.03 -19.45
C TYR A 392 -15.92 1.03 -18.36
N PRO A 393 -16.91 1.92 -18.57
CA PRO A 393 -17.17 3.06 -17.68
C PRO A 393 -17.66 2.68 -16.27
N LYS A 394 -18.02 1.41 -16.03
CA LYS A 394 -18.40 0.88 -14.71
C LYS A 394 -17.18 0.42 -13.89
N MET A 395 -15.99 0.39 -14.48
CA MET A 395 -14.74 -0.01 -13.84
C MET A 395 -13.86 1.21 -13.55
N CYS A 396 -13.03 1.12 -12.52
CA CYS A 396 -11.95 2.07 -12.27
C CYS A 396 -10.68 1.53 -12.93
N VAL A 397 -10.27 2.11 -14.06
CA VAL A 397 -9.09 1.67 -14.82
C VAL A 397 -8.07 2.79 -14.84
N ASN A 398 -6.98 2.64 -14.09
CA ASN A 398 -5.97 3.69 -13.91
C ASN A 398 -4.56 3.15 -14.09
N CYS A 399 -3.62 4.04 -14.35
CA CYS A 399 -2.20 3.72 -14.38
C CYS A 399 -1.42 4.55 -13.35
N VAL A 400 -0.31 4.00 -12.88
CA VAL A 400 0.47 4.61 -11.78
C VAL A 400 1.95 4.44 -11.97
N HIS A 401 2.70 5.53 -11.84
CA HIS A 401 4.13 5.47 -11.60
C HIS A 401 4.38 5.22 -10.10
N PRO A 402 5.04 4.12 -9.69
CA PRO A 402 5.23 3.81 -8.28
C PRO A 402 6.37 4.61 -7.60
N GLY A 403 7.01 5.55 -8.29
CA GLY A 403 8.27 6.17 -7.84
C GLY A 403 9.52 5.39 -8.28
N PHE A 404 10.69 5.87 -7.89
CA PHE A 404 11.99 5.27 -8.23
C PHE A 404 12.39 4.22 -7.20
N VAL A 405 11.76 3.06 -7.28
CA VAL A 405 11.86 1.98 -6.29
C VAL A 405 13.11 1.14 -6.49
N ASN A 406 13.82 0.83 -5.41
CA ASN A 406 14.98 -0.07 -5.42
C ASN A 406 14.54 -1.52 -5.69
N THR A 407 14.73 -2.00 -6.92
CA THR A 407 14.39 -3.37 -7.33
C THR A 407 15.36 -3.91 -8.39
N ASP A 408 15.20 -5.17 -8.76
CA ASP A 408 16.01 -5.80 -9.81
C ASP A 408 15.82 -5.14 -11.18
N ILE A 409 14.63 -4.59 -11.50
CA ILE A 409 14.34 -4.02 -12.83
C ILE A 409 15.19 -2.79 -13.16
N ASN A 410 15.68 -2.11 -12.12
CA ASN A 410 16.56 -0.96 -12.22
C ASN A 410 17.91 -1.22 -11.53
N TRP A 411 18.32 -2.49 -11.40
CA TRP A 411 19.62 -2.90 -10.88
C TRP A 411 19.95 -2.26 -9.51
N HIS A 412 18.93 -2.16 -8.66
CA HIS A 412 19.02 -1.55 -7.34
C HIS A 412 19.50 -0.08 -7.30
N THR A 413 19.28 0.68 -8.37
CA THR A 413 19.61 2.11 -8.45
C THR A 413 18.54 3.03 -7.85
N GLY A 414 17.37 2.49 -7.49
CA GLY A 414 16.26 3.23 -6.92
C GLY A 414 16.50 3.74 -5.50
N THR A 415 15.82 4.82 -5.13
CA THR A 415 15.93 5.47 -3.80
C THR A 415 14.79 5.14 -2.86
N MET A 416 13.66 4.64 -3.38
CA MET A 416 12.46 4.31 -2.59
C MET A 416 12.43 2.82 -2.23
N THR A 417 11.78 2.48 -1.13
CA THR A 417 11.55 1.08 -0.75
C THR A 417 10.38 0.47 -1.51
N VAL A 418 10.30 -0.87 -1.54
CA VAL A 418 9.16 -1.56 -2.16
C VAL A 418 7.84 -1.25 -1.45
N GLU A 419 7.87 -1.06 -0.12
CA GLU A 419 6.72 -0.67 0.70
C GLU A 419 6.19 0.71 0.35
N GLU A 420 7.07 1.65 0.02
CA GLU A 420 6.69 2.97 -0.48
C GLU A 420 6.14 2.89 -1.91
N GLY A 421 6.81 2.12 -2.77
CA GLY A 421 6.42 1.95 -4.16
C GLY A 421 5.05 1.30 -4.36
N ALA A 422 4.66 0.39 -3.47
CA ALA A 422 3.38 -0.30 -3.53
C ALA A 422 2.18 0.58 -3.10
N ARG A 423 2.41 1.74 -2.44
CA ARG A 423 1.30 2.56 -1.90
C ARG A 423 0.33 3.04 -2.98
N GLY A 424 0.86 3.56 -4.09
CA GLY A 424 0.06 4.03 -5.22
C GLY A 424 -0.81 2.92 -5.84
N PRO A 425 -0.21 1.81 -6.29
CA PRO A 425 -0.97 0.68 -6.82
C PRO A 425 -2.04 0.13 -5.85
N VAL A 426 -1.73 0.04 -4.55
CA VAL A 426 -2.69 -0.43 -3.54
C VAL A 426 -3.84 0.56 -3.34
N MET A 427 -3.54 1.86 -3.27
CA MET A 427 -4.57 2.91 -3.20
C MET A 427 -5.55 2.80 -4.38
N LEU A 428 -5.03 2.65 -5.61
CA LEU A 428 -5.86 2.52 -6.80
C LEU A 428 -6.68 1.22 -6.82
N SER A 429 -6.12 0.13 -6.28
CA SER A 429 -6.81 -1.16 -6.18
C SER A 429 -7.99 -1.13 -5.20
N LEU A 430 -7.98 -0.20 -4.24
CA LEU A 430 -8.95 -0.09 -3.17
C LEU A 430 -9.88 1.11 -3.33
N LEU A 431 -9.83 1.81 -4.47
CA LEU A 431 -10.71 2.95 -4.74
C LEU A 431 -12.19 2.58 -4.53
N PRO A 432 -13.00 3.48 -3.95
CA PRO A 432 -14.43 3.26 -3.82
C PRO A 432 -15.10 3.15 -5.19
N ALA A 433 -16.31 2.60 -5.23
CA ALA A 433 -17.11 2.58 -6.45
C ALA A 433 -17.37 4.02 -6.92
N GLY A 434 -17.25 4.27 -8.23
CA GLY A 434 -17.34 5.62 -8.80
C GLY A 434 -16.10 6.49 -8.59
N GLY A 435 -14.98 5.90 -8.15
CA GLY A 435 -13.68 6.58 -8.12
C GLY A 435 -13.17 6.99 -9.51
N PRO A 436 -12.04 7.72 -9.58
CA PRO A 436 -11.45 8.14 -10.84
C PRO A 436 -11.14 6.95 -11.75
N SER A 437 -11.27 7.15 -13.05
CA SER A 437 -11.01 6.15 -14.09
C SER A 437 -10.43 6.85 -15.33
N GLY A 438 -9.50 6.20 -16.01
CA GLY A 438 -8.77 6.76 -17.15
C GLY A 438 -7.69 7.75 -16.76
N CYS A 439 -7.19 7.70 -15.52
CA CYS A 439 -6.22 8.65 -14.96
C CYS A 439 -4.82 8.05 -14.81
N TYR A 440 -3.81 8.93 -14.81
CA TYR A 440 -2.44 8.64 -14.46
C TYR A 440 -2.11 9.22 -13.07
N PHE A 441 -1.41 8.44 -12.26
CA PHE A 441 -0.97 8.83 -10.92
C PHE A 441 0.55 8.80 -10.80
N ASP A 442 1.14 9.87 -10.25
CA ASP A 442 2.52 9.87 -9.76
C ASP A 442 2.50 9.50 -8.27
N LYS A 443 2.90 8.27 -7.97
CA LYS A 443 2.74 7.60 -6.67
C LYS A 443 1.28 7.59 -6.25
N MET A 444 0.87 8.49 -5.35
CA MET A 444 -0.50 8.59 -4.84
C MET A 444 -1.23 9.83 -5.37
N GLU A 445 -0.56 10.70 -6.11
CA GLU A 445 -1.11 11.97 -6.57
C GLU A 445 -1.59 11.85 -8.02
N LEU A 446 -2.77 12.42 -8.31
CA LEU A 446 -3.27 12.53 -9.67
C LEU A 446 -2.31 13.42 -10.49
N SER A 447 -1.96 13.00 -11.70
CA SER A 447 -0.98 13.68 -12.54
C SER A 447 -1.38 13.69 -14.02
N GLU A 448 -0.67 14.50 -14.80
CA GLU A 448 -0.84 14.58 -16.26
C GLU A 448 -0.12 13.43 -16.98
N PHE A 449 -0.65 13.04 -18.12
CA PHE A 449 -0.23 11.86 -18.89
C PHE A 449 1.14 11.94 -19.55
#